data_AF-A0A182NMU8-F1
#
_entry.id   AF-A0A182NMU8-F1
#
_cell.length_a   1.000
_cell.length_b   1.000
_cell.length_c   1.000
_cell.angle_alpha   90.00
_cell.angle_beta   90.00
_cell.angle_gamma   90.00
#
_symmetry.space_group_name_H-M   'P 1'
#
loop_
_entity.id
_entity.type
_entity.pdbx_description
1 polymer ?
#
loop_
_entity_poly.entity_id
_entity_poly.type
_entity_poly.pdbx_seq_one_letter_code
_entity_poly.pdbx_strand_id
1 'polypeptide(L)'
;MKSFDCTAHSKKYLTVIRCDVETSRNRPQMLHMVAKIIQPISKIFISTGVYFKHRQRLTFVYGTTFEYCEFISRNESRPSNPVAALVYNYAKHNFPQVLVPCPVFGIFNISNLSLDENMIPPFVTPGGYYASQRFHDKRNETILKYETEFYINVKRFQCKGTPYEISKLHYCQLETFRNGTQVIGVLLEIMNNLHKVYATGGLYIQYFRARTQLLATTLEYCQHNKYKKPIENAATKFALDYAQQHIPQILVDCPVKTGYMFNITGVRIDDTLIPAFVLPGSYYVELRVYNKRNQTVYHGFAEVDIK
;
A
#
# COMPACT_ATOMS: atom_id res chain seq x y z
N MET A 1 6.16 6.04 11.72
CA MET A 1 4.99 6.74 12.28
C MET A 1 5.37 8.20 12.59
N LYS A 2 4.50 9.16 12.29
CA LYS A 2 4.77 10.60 12.45
C LYS A 2 4.31 11.14 13.80
N SER A 3 3.16 10.70 14.29
CA SER A 3 2.65 10.99 15.62
C SER A 3 1.85 9.80 16.15
N PHE A 4 1.80 9.68 17.46
CA PHE A 4 0.91 8.79 18.19
C PHE A 4 0.48 9.51 19.44
N ASP A 5 -0.82 9.59 19.63
CA ASP A 5 -1.40 10.25 20.79
C ASP A 5 -2.41 9.29 21.41
N CYS A 6 -2.37 9.13 22.72
CA CYS A 6 -3.38 8.33 23.40
C CYS A 6 -3.88 9.01 24.66
N THR A 7 -5.19 8.92 24.84
CA THR A 7 -5.92 9.68 25.84
C THR A 7 -6.88 8.77 26.58
N ALA A 8 -6.63 8.62 27.88
CA ALA A 8 -7.58 8.02 28.81
C ALA A 8 -8.64 9.06 29.16
N HIS A 9 -9.86 8.83 28.69
CA HIS A 9 -10.96 9.77 28.95
C HIS A 9 -11.72 9.43 30.23
N SER A 10 -11.77 8.14 30.61
CA SER A 10 -12.45 7.70 31.83
C SER A 10 -11.47 7.10 32.83
N LYS A 11 -11.03 7.92 33.80
CA LYS A 11 -10.22 7.49 34.95
C LYS A 11 -10.94 6.46 35.85
N LYS A 12 -12.26 6.29 35.67
CA LYS A 12 -13.08 5.31 36.39
C LYS A 12 -12.75 3.87 35.98
N TYR A 13 -12.42 3.66 34.70
CA TYR A 13 -12.21 2.33 34.14
C TYR A 13 -10.75 2.06 33.80
N LEU A 14 -9.99 3.09 33.43
CA LEU A 14 -8.64 2.94 32.89
C LEU A 14 -7.69 3.99 33.45
N THR A 15 -6.50 3.54 33.80
CA THR A 15 -5.33 4.41 34.03
C THR A 15 -4.28 4.11 32.96
N VAL A 16 -3.95 5.09 32.11
CA VAL A 16 -2.79 5.00 31.21
C VAL A 16 -1.55 5.37 32.01
N ILE A 17 -0.63 4.42 32.12
CA ILE A 17 0.62 4.56 32.89
C ILE A 17 1.72 5.12 31.98
N ARG A 18 1.80 4.61 30.75
CA ARG A 18 2.80 5.01 29.77
C ARG A 18 2.19 5.02 28.37
N CYS A 19 2.50 6.06 27.61
CA CYS A 19 2.03 6.21 26.24
C CYS A 19 2.95 7.17 25.49
N ASP A 20 3.94 6.63 24.80
CA ASP A 20 4.92 7.41 24.09
C ASP A 20 5.54 6.60 22.95
N VAL A 21 6.16 7.33 22.04
CA VAL A 21 6.91 6.77 20.93
C VAL A 21 8.33 7.26 21.05
N GLU A 22 9.24 6.32 21.23
CA GLU A 22 10.65 6.60 21.30
C GLU A 22 11.25 6.54 19.89
N THR A 23 11.84 7.64 19.45
CA THR A 23 12.45 7.74 18.12
C THR A 23 13.96 7.83 18.23
N SER A 24 14.68 6.96 17.53
CA SER A 24 16.15 6.96 17.48
C SER A 24 16.65 7.03 16.04
N ARG A 25 17.79 7.70 15.80
CA ARG A 25 18.29 7.98 14.44
C ARG A 25 18.71 6.74 13.65
N ASN A 26 18.95 5.59 14.30
CA ASN A 26 19.46 4.36 13.67
C ASN A 26 18.74 3.08 14.14
N ARG A 27 17.54 3.20 14.73
CA ARG A 27 16.73 2.05 15.18
C ARG A 27 15.27 2.27 14.81
N PRO A 28 14.46 1.21 14.67
CA PRO A 28 13.02 1.34 14.55
C PRO A 28 12.44 2.21 15.67
N GLN A 29 11.36 2.93 15.38
CA GLN A 29 10.64 3.65 16.42
C GLN A 29 10.05 2.61 17.39
N MET A 30 10.14 2.86 18.69
CA MET A 30 9.61 1.95 19.69
C MET A 30 8.33 2.55 20.28
N LEU A 31 7.21 1.84 20.17
CA LEU A 31 5.98 2.21 20.83
C LEU A 31 5.99 1.66 22.26
N HIS A 32 5.61 2.51 23.20
CA HIS A 32 5.39 2.15 24.59
C HIS A 32 3.97 2.49 25.00
N MET A 33 3.15 1.47 25.24
CA MET A 33 1.80 1.65 25.79
C MET A 33 1.59 0.73 26.98
N VAL A 34 1.29 1.30 28.13
CA VAL A 34 0.92 0.58 29.35
C VAL A 34 -0.36 1.17 29.89
N ALA A 35 -1.40 0.35 30.00
CA ALA A 35 -2.69 0.77 30.53
C ALA A 35 -3.24 -0.27 31.51
N LYS A 36 -3.85 0.19 32.60
CA LYS A 36 -4.44 -0.64 33.64
C LYS A 36 -5.94 -0.44 33.68
N ILE A 37 -6.70 -1.50 33.43
CA ILE A 37 -8.14 -1.51 33.62
C ILE A 37 -8.43 -1.84 35.09
N ILE A 38 -9.05 -0.89 35.81
CA ILE A 38 -9.25 -0.95 37.26
C ILE A 38 -10.62 -1.51 37.67
N GLN A 39 -11.57 -1.61 36.73
CA GLN A 39 -12.88 -2.22 36.94
C GLN A 39 -13.18 -3.19 35.79
N PRO A 40 -13.70 -4.41 36.05
CA PRO A 40 -14.00 -5.38 34.99
C PRO A 40 -15.00 -4.84 33.98
N ILE A 41 -14.68 -4.96 32.69
CA ILE A 41 -15.54 -4.48 31.59
C ILE A 41 -16.10 -5.69 30.85
N SER A 42 -17.40 -5.94 31.02
CA SER A 42 -18.09 -7.08 30.40
C SER A 42 -18.60 -6.82 28.98
N LYS A 43 -18.74 -5.55 28.59
CA LYS A 43 -19.10 -5.14 27.22
C LYS A 43 -18.22 -3.97 26.80
N ILE A 44 -17.43 -4.16 25.76
CA ILE A 44 -16.50 -3.16 25.24
C ILE A 44 -16.67 -3.05 23.73
N PHE A 45 -16.95 -1.84 23.27
CA PHE A 45 -17.11 -1.51 21.87
C PHE A 45 -15.81 -0.90 21.35
N ILE A 46 -15.39 -1.37 20.19
CA ILE A 46 -14.19 -0.91 19.50
C ILE A 46 -14.64 -0.22 18.22
N SER A 47 -14.41 1.08 18.13
CA SER A 47 -14.52 1.86 16.89
C SER A 47 -13.15 2.07 16.28
N THR A 48 -12.99 1.69 15.02
CA THR A 48 -11.79 1.95 14.21
C THR A 48 -12.19 2.84 13.04
N GLY A 49 -11.38 3.85 12.75
CA GLY A 49 -11.50 4.65 11.53
C GLY A 49 -10.13 4.94 10.96
N VAL A 50 -9.96 4.72 9.65
CA VAL A 50 -8.75 5.06 8.90
C VAL A 50 -9.10 6.09 7.84
N TYR A 51 -8.31 7.14 7.81
CA TYR A 51 -8.52 8.31 6.98
C TYR A 51 -7.26 8.61 6.20
N PHE A 52 -7.44 8.87 4.91
CA PHE A 52 -6.39 9.40 4.06
C PHE A 52 -6.23 10.90 4.30
N LYS A 53 -5.00 11.37 4.46
CA LYS A 53 -4.65 12.77 4.74
C LYS A 53 -4.05 13.42 3.50
N HIS A 54 -4.87 14.19 2.78
CA HIS A 54 -4.43 15.02 1.66
C HIS A 54 -4.43 16.50 2.04
N ARG A 55 -3.24 17.09 2.18
CA ARG A 55 -3.04 18.47 2.68
C ARG A 55 -3.69 18.67 4.07
N GLN A 56 -4.83 19.36 4.11
CA GLN A 56 -5.62 19.64 5.33
C GLN A 56 -6.94 18.87 5.38
N ARG A 57 -7.21 17.98 4.41
CA ARG A 57 -8.45 17.20 4.37
C ARG A 57 -8.19 15.76 4.79
N LEU A 58 -9.14 15.21 5.54
CA LEU A 58 -9.21 13.80 5.90
C LEU A 58 -10.34 13.15 5.12
N THR A 59 -10.03 12.11 4.36
CA THR A 59 -11.01 11.31 3.61
C THR A 59 -11.13 9.96 4.28
N PHE A 60 -12.34 9.62 4.74
CA PHE A 60 -12.60 8.31 5.35
C PHE A 60 -12.39 7.19 4.30
N VAL A 61 -11.56 6.21 4.64
CA VAL A 61 -11.25 5.08 3.76
C VAL A 61 -12.06 3.87 4.19
N TYR A 62 -11.88 3.45 5.44
CA TYR A 62 -12.64 2.36 6.03
C TYR A 62 -12.64 2.49 7.55
N GLY A 63 -13.57 1.80 8.18
CA GLY A 63 -13.74 1.81 9.62
C GLY A 63 -14.96 1.02 10.01
N THR A 64 -15.05 0.67 11.27
CA THR A 64 -16.21 -0.04 11.80
C THR A 64 -16.33 0.16 13.30
N THR A 65 -17.48 -0.23 13.84
CA THR A 65 -17.67 -0.38 15.29
C THR A 65 -18.21 -1.77 15.57
N PHE A 66 -17.63 -2.48 16.53
CA PHE A 66 -18.07 -3.80 16.94
C PHE A 66 -17.91 -4.02 18.45
N GLU A 67 -18.72 -4.90 19.02
CA GLU A 67 -18.60 -5.31 20.42
C GLU A 67 -17.61 -6.47 20.52
N TYR A 68 -16.49 -6.24 21.20
CA TYR A 68 -15.36 -7.17 21.24
C TYR A 68 -15.70 -8.47 21.96
N CYS A 69 -16.42 -8.41 23.09
CA CYS A 69 -16.70 -9.60 23.89
C CYS A 69 -17.60 -10.59 23.15
N GLU A 70 -18.63 -10.09 22.46
CA GLU A 70 -19.51 -10.83 21.58
C GLU A 70 -18.74 -11.37 20.36
N PHE A 71 -17.85 -10.54 19.78
CA PHE A 71 -17.04 -10.93 18.63
C PHE A 71 -16.15 -12.15 18.94
N ILE A 72 -15.45 -12.15 20.08
CA ILE A 72 -14.58 -13.28 20.46
C ILE A 72 -15.35 -14.50 20.96
N SER A 73 -16.57 -14.31 21.48
CA SER A 73 -17.40 -15.43 22.00
C SER A 73 -18.02 -16.29 20.89
N ARG A 74 -18.15 -15.78 19.65
CA ARG A 74 -18.79 -16.48 18.52
C ARG A 74 -17.89 -17.48 17.76
N ASN A 75 -16.70 -17.78 18.29
CA ASN A 75 -15.81 -18.88 17.86
C ASN A 75 -15.66 -19.05 16.33
N GLU A 76 -15.15 -18.02 15.64
CA GLU A 76 -14.78 -18.00 14.21
C GLU A 76 -15.88 -18.40 13.19
N SER A 77 -17.10 -18.67 13.64
CA SER A 77 -18.23 -19.03 12.80
C SER A 77 -18.80 -17.79 12.10
N ARG A 78 -18.12 -17.39 11.02
CA ARG A 78 -18.39 -16.26 10.12
C ARG A 78 -18.53 -14.91 10.84
N PRO A 79 -17.45 -14.14 10.99
CA PRO A 79 -17.59 -12.75 11.43
C PRO A 79 -18.48 -12.00 10.44
N SER A 80 -19.64 -11.53 10.89
CA SER A 80 -20.58 -10.75 10.08
C SER A 80 -19.99 -9.40 9.64
N ASN A 81 -18.95 -8.94 10.34
CA ASN A 81 -18.25 -7.70 10.09
C ASN A 81 -16.82 -7.98 9.61
N PRO A 82 -16.54 -7.87 8.29
CA PRO A 82 -15.23 -8.18 7.73
C PRO A 82 -14.13 -7.23 8.22
N VAL A 83 -14.46 -5.96 8.50
CA VAL A 83 -13.50 -4.98 9.04
C VAL A 83 -13.16 -5.30 10.50
N ALA A 84 -14.13 -5.78 11.29
CA ALA A 84 -13.85 -6.22 12.66
C ALA A 84 -12.94 -7.46 12.68
N ALA A 85 -13.18 -8.42 11.79
CA ALA A 85 -12.31 -9.59 11.62
C ALA A 85 -10.88 -9.20 11.24
N LEU A 86 -10.76 -8.21 10.35
CA LEU A 86 -9.48 -7.65 9.93
C LEU A 86 -8.71 -7.03 11.10
N VAL A 87 -9.36 -6.14 11.86
CA VAL A 87 -8.79 -5.49 13.05
C VAL A 87 -8.41 -6.54 14.10
N TYR A 88 -9.27 -7.53 14.33
CA TYR A 88 -9.01 -8.60 15.29
C TYR A 88 -7.83 -9.49 14.87
N ASN A 89 -7.78 -9.95 13.61
CA ASN A 89 -6.69 -10.78 13.11
C ASN A 89 -5.36 -10.02 13.10
N TYR A 90 -5.40 -8.74 12.75
CA TYR A 90 -4.24 -7.86 12.84
C TYR A 90 -3.74 -7.75 14.29
N ALA A 91 -4.65 -7.57 15.26
CA ALA A 91 -4.29 -7.59 16.67
C ALA A 91 -3.82 -8.97 17.16
N LYS A 92 -4.40 -10.07 16.66
CA LYS A 92 -3.99 -11.44 17.00
C LYS A 92 -2.58 -11.73 16.56
N HIS A 93 -2.18 -11.20 15.40
CA HIS A 93 -0.84 -11.36 14.85
C HIS A 93 0.19 -10.49 15.56
N ASN A 94 -0.10 -9.18 15.70
CA ASN A 94 0.89 -8.20 16.16
C ASN A 94 0.84 -7.92 17.66
N PHE A 95 -0.30 -8.18 18.29
CA PHE A 95 -0.61 -7.82 19.69
C PHE A 95 -1.36 -8.94 20.44
N PRO A 96 -0.97 -10.22 20.35
CA PRO A 96 -1.73 -11.28 21.00
C PRO A 96 -1.94 -11.05 22.51
N GLN A 97 -1.01 -10.36 23.17
CA GLN A 97 -1.06 -10.03 24.59
C GLN A 97 -2.19 -9.06 24.99
N VAL A 98 -2.79 -8.32 24.04
CA VAL A 98 -3.91 -7.42 24.33
C VAL A 98 -5.27 -8.08 24.11
N LEU A 99 -5.28 -9.27 23.50
CA LEU A 99 -6.49 -10.05 23.27
C LEU A 99 -6.77 -10.93 24.48
N VAL A 100 -7.48 -10.36 25.46
CA VAL A 100 -7.88 -11.08 26.67
C VAL A 100 -9.35 -11.54 26.59
N PRO A 101 -9.73 -12.63 27.29
CA PRO A 101 -11.12 -13.01 27.42
C PRO A 101 -11.91 -11.95 28.19
N CYS A 102 -13.23 -11.93 27.98
CA CYS A 102 -14.12 -11.07 28.75
C CYS A 102 -14.57 -11.75 30.06
N PRO A 103 -14.83 -10.99 31.15
CA PRO A 103 -14.72 -9.54 31.25
C PRO A 103 -13.26 -9.04 31.28
N VAL A 104 -13.01 -7.95 30.55
CA VAL A 104 -11.67 -7.38 30.39
C VAL A 104 -11.23 -6.71 31.69
N PHE A 105 -10.09 -7.13 32.24
CA PHE A 105 -9.50 -6.59 33.47
C PHE A 105 -7.99 -6.83 33.50
N GLY A 106 -7.24 -5.98 34.19
CA GLY A 106 -5.80 -6.17 34.40
C GLY A 106 -4.92 -5.12 33.72
N ILE A 107 -3.65 -5.46 33.53
CA ILE A 107 -2.63 -4.57 32.94
C ILE A 107 -2.33 -5.03 31.52
N PHE A 108 -2.39 -4.09 30.60
CA PHE A 108 -2.06 -4.27 29.19
C PHE A 108 -0.75 -3.56 28.93
N ASN A 109 0.28 -4.33 28.56
CA ASN A 109 1.63 -3.83 28.34
C ASN A 109 2.08 -4.17 26.91
N ILE A 110 2.28 -3.13 26.11
CA ILE A 110 2.79 -3.17 24.73
C ILE A 110 4.06 -2.32 24.67
N SER A 111 4.89 -2.34 25.72
CA SER A 111 6.19 -1.67 25.73
C SER A 111 7.20 -2.35 24.82
N ASN A 112 8.16 -1.57 24.32
CA ASN A 112 9.23 -2.02 23.43
C ASN A 112 8.72 -2.64 22.12
N LEU A 113 7.56 -2.21 21.63
CA LEU A 113 7.08 -2.67 20.34
C LEU A 113 7.84 -1.94 19.23
N SER A 114 8.63 -2.68 18.47
CA SER A 114 9.25 -2.17 17.24
C SER A 114 8.17 -1.84 16.21
N LEU A 115 8.05 -0.56 15.87
CA LEU A 115 7.20 -0.11 14.78
C LEU A 115 7.95 -0.33 13.46
N ASP A 116 7.76 -1.52 12.89
CA ASP A 116 8.31 -1.91 11.59
C ASP A 116 7.22 -2.10 10.53
N GLU A 117 7.61 -2.57 9.35
CA GLU A 117 6.74 -2.69 8.17
C GLU A 117 5.56 -3.65 8.39
N ASN A 118 5.62 -4.58 9.37
CA ASN A 118 4.54 -5.53 9.66
C ASN A 118 3.40 -4.90 10.48
N MET A 119 3.65 -3.73 11.06
CA MET A 119 2.70 -2.96 11.87
C MET A 119 1.82 -2.03 11.02
N ILE A 120 1.84 -2.22 9.71
CA ILE A 120 1.05 -1.44 8.78
C ILE A 120 0.01 -2.37 8.18
N PRO A 121 -1.28 -2.12 8.42
CA PRO A 121 -2.32 -3.02 7.96
C PRO A 121 -2.30 -3.14 6.42
N PRO A 122 -2.46 -4.34 5.84
CA PRO A 122 -2.33 -4.57 4.39
C PRO A 122 -3.49 -4.01 3.54
N PHE A 123 -4.06 -2.85 3.88
CA PHE A 123 -5.14 -2.12 3.18
C PHE A 123 -4.95 -0.58 3.05
N VAL A 124 -3.73 -0.04 3.20
CA VAL A 124 -3.35 1.39 3.14
C VAL A 124 -2.47 1.81 1.91
N THR A 125 -2.99 2.62 0.98
CA THR A 125 -2.30 2.98 -0.29
C THR A 125 -1.31 4.14 -0.13
N PRO A 126 -0.20 4.27 -0.89
CA PRO A 126 0.77 5.33 -0.74
C PRO A 126 0.27 6.74 -0.39
N GLY A 127 0.89 7.40 0.60
CA GLY A 127 0.52 8.75 1.06
C GLY A 127 0.40 8.87 2.59
N GLY A 128 -0.11 10.00 3.07
CA GLY A 128 -0.23 10.29 4.51
C GLY A 128 -1.56 9.77 5.07
N TYR A 129 -1.53 9.14 6.25
CA TYR A 129 -2.72 8.57 6.89
C TYR A 129 -2.92 9.13 8.29
N TYR A 130 -4.17 9.10 8.71
CA TYR A 130 -4.62 9.28 10.08
C TYR A 130 -5.50 8.09 10.46
N ALA A 131 -5.15 7.36 11.51
CA ALA A 131 -5.98 6.29 12.04
C ALA A 131 -6.40 6.62 13.47
N SER A 132 -7.65 6.31 13.80
CA SER A 132 -8.25 6.51 15.11
C SER A 132 -8.85 5.21 15.60
N GLN A 133 -8.54 4.85 16.84
CA GLN A 133 -9.11 3.73 17.55
C GLN A 133 -9.74 4.23 18.84
N ARG A 134 -10.99 3.84 19.10
CA ARG A 134 -11.75 4.26 20.28
C ARG A 134 -12.42 3.06 20.94
N PHE A 135 -12.06 2.82 22.20
CA PHE A 135 -12.68 1.85 23.07
C PHE A 135 -13.71 2.56 23.93
N HIS A 136 -14.95 2.08 23.94
CA HIS A 136 -16.05 2.70 24.67
C HIS A 136 -16.99 1.66 25.26
N ASP A 137 -17.71 2.06 26.31
CA ASP A 137 -18.67 1.18 26.98
C ASP A 137 -20.05 1.21 26.30
N LYS A 138 -21.00 0.47 26.87
CA LYS A 138 -22.41 0.44 26.41
C LYS A 138 -23.14 1.79 26.50
N ARG A 139 -22.60 2.76 27.26
CA ARG A 139 -23.13 4.12 27.39
C ARG A 139 -22.43 5.10 26.45
N ASN A 140 -21.57 4.59 25.55
CA ASN A 140 -20.76 5.38 24.63
C ASN A 140 -19.75 6.29 25.34
N GLU A 141 -19.36 5.96 26.59
CA GLU A 141 -18.28 6.63 27.30
C GLU A 141 -16.93 6.11 26.81
N THR A 142 -16.03 7.01 26.41
CA THR A 142 -14.69 6.63 25.96
C THR A 142 -13.85 6.14 27.13
N ILE A 143 -13.35 4.91 27.02
CA ILE A 143 -12.40 4.32 27.97
C ILE A 143 -10.98 4.70 27.55
N LEU A 144 -10.62 4.38 26.31
CA LEU A 144 -9.34 4.67 25.68
C LEU A 144 -9.56 5.16 24.26
N LYS A 145 -8.81 6.19 23.86
CA LYS A 145 -8.68 6.57 22.45
C LYS A 145 -7.20 6.66 22.12
N TYR A 146 -6.81 6.15 20.97
CA TYR A 146 -5.51 6.46 20.40
C TYR A 146 -5.62 6.84 18.94
N GLU A 147 -4.70 7.69 18.50
CA GLU A 147 -4.65 8.25 17.16
C GLU A 147 -3.22 8.18 16.65
N THR A 148 -3.06 7.94 15.35
CA THR A 148 -1.74 7.79 14.72
C THR A 148 -1.69 8.37 13.32
N GLU A 149 -0.54 8.93 12.94
CA GLU A 149 -0.25 9.36 11.57
C GLU A 149 0.94 8.59 10.95
N PHE A 150 0.85 8.19 9.67
CA PHE A 150 1.91 7.41 8.97
C PHE A 150 1.99 7.65 7.43
N TYR A 151 3.04 7.15 6.74
CA TYR A 151 3.43 7.45 5.33
C TYR A 151 4.01 6.24 4.55
N ILE A 152 4.10 6.34 3.21
CA ILE A 152 4.35 5.23 2.26
C ILE A 152 5.24 5.67 1.06
N ASN A 153 6.04 4.77 0.44
CA ASN A 153 7.19 5.11 -0.44
C ASN A 153 7.61 4.05 -1.51
N VAL A 154 8.05 4.44 -2.72
CA VAL A 154 8.73 3.56 -3.72
C VAL A 154 10.18 3.28 -3.29
N LYS A 155 10.56 2.01 -3.19
CA LYS A 155 11.90 1.57 -2.73
C LYS A 155 12.95 1.64 -3.83
N ARG A 156 12.63 1.16 -5.03
CA ARG A 156 13.61 0.98 -6.12
C ARG A 156 12.95 1.10 -7.48
N PHE A 157 13.63 1.72 -8.42
CA PHE A 157 13.24 1.74 -9.83
C PHE A 157 14.50 1.60 -10.69
N GLN A 158 14.50 0.65 -11.62
CA GLN A 158 15.67 0.38 -12.45
C GLN A 158 15.28 -0.12 -13.85
N CYS A 159 16.04 0.33 -14.84
CA CYS A 159 16.08 -0.28 -16.16
C CYS A 159 17.09 -1.43 -16.18
N LYS A 160 16.68 -2.58 -16.71
CA LYS A 160 17.46 -3.83 -16.75
C LYS A 160 17.96 -4.11 -18.16
N GLY A 161 19.14 -4.75 -18.26
CA GLY A 161 19.63 -5.28 -19.54
C GLY A 161 19.99 -4.18 -20.54
N THR A 162 20.46 -3.04 -20.03
CA THR A 162 21.03 -1.97 -20.84
C THR A 162 22.51 -2.27 -21.13
N PRO A 163 23.04 -1.91 -22.31
CA PRO A 163 22.36 -1.27 -23.45
C PRO A 163 21.42 -2.21 -24.19
N TYR A 164 20.39 -1.66 -24.85
CA TYR A 164 19.45 -2.42 -25.67
C TYR A 164 19.90 -2.45 -27.14
N GLU A 165 19.62 -3.55 -27.84
CA GLU A 165 20.08 -3.74 -29.23
C GLU A 165 19.40 -2.80 -30.25
N ILE A 166 18.14 -2.45 -30.00
CA ILE A 166 17.26 -1.77 -30.98
C ILE A 166 16.69 -0.44 -30.48
N SER A 167 17.15 0.00 -29.32
CA SER A 167 16.79 1.26 -28.69
C SER A 167 17.94 1.80 -27.85
N LYS A 168 17.96 3.10 -27.62
CA LYS A 168 18.97 3.77 -26.79
C LYS A 168 18.30 4.40 -25.58
N LEU A 169 18.70 3.96 -24.40
CA LEU A 169 18.24 4.54 -23.14
C LEU A 169 19.13 5.73 -22.78
N HIS A 170 18.56 6.93 -22.81
CA HIS A 170 19.25 8.17 -22.46
C HIS A 170 19.08 8.51 -20.98
N TYR A 171 17.91 8.21 -20.41
CA TYR A 171 17.57 8.55 -19.03
C TYR A 171 16.69 7.45 -18.43
N CYS A 172 16.94 7.07 -17.18
CA CYS A 172 16.11 6.14 -16.41
C CYS A 172 16.40 6.31 -14.93
N GLN A 173 15.62 7.16 -14.25
CA GLN A 173 15.86 7.50 -12.86
C GLN A 173 14.55 7.69 -12.08
N LEU A 174 14.67 7.47 -10.78
CA LEU A 174 13.68 7.83 -9.78
C LEU A 174 14.24 8.98 -8.98
N GLU A 175 13.64 10.15 -9.12
CA GLU A 175 14.00 11.34 -8.38
C GLU A 175 13.10 11.47 -7.15
N THR A 176 13.71 11.68 -5.99
CA THR A 176 12.96 11.94 -4.74
C THR A 176 13.24 13.36 -4.30
N PHE A 177 12.20 14.20 -4.31
CA PHE A 177 12.28 15.58 -3.90
C PHE A 177 12.25 15.71 -2.37
N ARG A 178 12.72 16.84 -1.85
CA ARG A 178 12.80 17.10 -0.39
C ARG A 178 11.46 16.97 0.35
N ASN A 179 10.35 17.19 -0.36
CA ASN A 179 8.99 17.04 0.19
C ASN A 179 8.47 15.59 0.17
N GLY A 180 9.32 14.62 -0.18
CA GLY A 180 8.98 13.20 -0.29
C GLY A 180 8.26 12.83 -1.61
N THR A 181 8.04 13.79 -2.51
CA THR A 181 7.47 13.48 -3.83
C THR A 181 8.48 12.68 -4.62
N GLN A 182 8.03 11.58 -5.23
CA GLN A 182 8.84 10.77 -6.11
C GLN A 182 8.38 10.97 -7.55
N VAL A 183 9.34 11.06 -8.47
CA VAL A 183 9.09 11.23 -9.90
C VAL A 183 9.93 10.21 -10.65
N ILE A 184 9.28 9.43 -11.49
CA ILE A 184 9.95 8.54 -12.44
C ILE A 184 10.18 9.31 -13.73
N GLY A 185 11.36 9.14 -14.32
CA GLY A 185 11.56 9.50 -15.70
C GLY A 185 12.38 8.49 -16.50
N VAL A 186 11.95 8.30 -17.74
CA VAL A 186 12.57 7.44 -18.75
C VAL A 186 12.62 8.20 -20.07
N LEU A 187 13.79 8.26 -20.68
CA LEU A 187 13.98 8.78 -22.03
C LEU A 187 14.61 7.69 -22.89
N LEU A 188 13.86 7.23 -23.89
CA LEU A 188 14.24 6.11 -24.76
C LEU A 188 14.08 6.50 -26.23
N GLU A 189 15.12 6.28 -27.01
CA GLU A 189 15.13 6.49 -28.46
C GLU A 189 15.00 5.15 -29.20
N ILE A 190 14.16 5.09 -30.22
CA ILE A 190 14.03 3.91 -31.08
C ILE A 190 15.04 3.97 -32.21
N MET A 191 15.91 2.97 -32.32
CA MET A 191 16.95 2.94 -33.35
C MET A 191 16.49 2.23 -34.64
N ASN A 192 15.44 1.41 -34.57
CA ASN A 192 14.96 0.60 -35.69
C ASN A 192 13.43 0.73 -35.85
N ASN A 193 12.94 0.74 -37.08
CA ASN A 193 11.49 0.72 -37.35
C ASN A 193 10.82 -0.53 -36.73
N LEU A 194 9.79 -0.30 -35.91
CA LEU A 194 9.04 -1.34 -35.21
C LEU A 194 7.63 -1.45 -35.78
N HIS A 195 7.40 -2.48 -36.60
CA HIS A 195 6.07 -2.81 -37.13
C HIS A 195 5.22 -3.63 -36.18
N LYS A 196 5.87 -4.41 -35.30
CA LYS A 196 5.24 -5.23 -34.27
C LYS A 196 5.94 -4.97 -32.95
N VAL A 197 5.16 -4.52 -31.97
CA VAL A 197 5.63 -4.21 -30.62
C VAL A 197 4.83 -5.08 -29.66
N TYR A 198 5.56 -5.83 -28.84
CA TYR A 198 4.99 -6.66 -27.80
C TYR A 198 5.33 -6.05 -26.44
N ALA A 199 4.39 -6.10 -25.52
CA ALA A 199 4.56 -5.66 -24.15
C ALA A 199 4.13 -6.77 -23.19
N THR A 200 5.02 -7.13 -22.27
CA THR A 200 4.71 -7.99 -21.13
C THR A 200 4.78 -7.16 -19.86
N GLY A 201 3.71 -7.20 -19.08
CA GLY A 201 3.63 -6.51 -17.79
C GLY A 201 3.36 -7.53 -16.69
N GLY A 202 4.04 -7.38 -15.57
CA GLY A 202 3.87 -8.22 -14.40
C GLY A 202 3.74 -7.36 -13.14
N LEU A 203 2.74 -7.67 -12.34
CA LEU A 203 2.55 -7.15 -10.99
C LEU A 203 2.61 -8.33 -10.04
N TYR A 204 3.54 -8.28 -9.11
CA TYR A 204 3.80 -9.34 -8.15
C TYR A 204 3.74 -8.75 -6.76
N ILE A 205 3.08 -9.44 -5.84
CA ILE A 205 3.27 -9.20 -4.42
C ILE A 205 4.51 -9.94 -3.96
N GLN A 206 5.36 -9.27 -3.20
CA GLN A 206 6.58 -9.81 -2.64
C GLN A 206 6.38 -10.06 -1.15
N TYR A 207 6.48 -11.33 -0.76
CA TYR A 207 6.40 -11.78 0.62
C TYR A 207 7.70 -12.49 0.98
N PHE A 208 8.49 -11.89 1.89
CA PHE A 208 9.87 -12.29 2.16
C PHE A 208 10.72 -12.40 0.88
N ARG A 209 11.06 -13.65 0.48
CA ARG A 209 11.86 -13.98 -0.71
C ARG A 209 11.02 -14.52 -1.87
N ALA A 210 9.72 -14.73 -1.66
CA ALA A 210 8.81 -15.24 -2.67
C ALA A 210 8.08 -14.10 -3.40
N ARG A 211 7.84 -14.28 -4.70
CA ARG A 211 7.04 -13.38 -5.52
C ARG A 211 5.82 -14.13 -6.03
N THR A 212 4.65 -13.65 -5.65
CA THR A 212 3.38 -14.19 -6.11
C THR A 212 2.81 -13.26 -7.17
N GLN A 213 2.55 -13.78 -8.36
CA GLN A 213 2.02 -13.01 -9.47
C GLN A 213 0.54 -12.69 -9.22
N LEU A 214 0.20 -11.40 -9.20
CA LEU A 214 -1.17 -10.93 -9.07
C LEU A 214 -1.79 -10.62 -10.43
N LEU A 215 -0.99 -10.03 -11.31
CA LEU A 215 -1.40 -9.71 -12.66
C LEU A 215 -0.23 -9.98 -13.58
N ALA A 216 -0.48 -10.72 -14.66
CA ALA A 216 0.42 -10.74 -15.80
C ALA A 216 -0.37 -10.54 -17.08
N THR A 217 0.24 -9.82 -17.99
CA THR A 217 -0.34 -9.51 -19.28
C THR A 217 0.72 -9.64 -20.35
N THR A 218 0.29 -10.05 -21.54
CA THR A 218 1.07 -9.97 -22.77
C THR A 218 0.19 -9.37 -23.84
N LEU A 219 0.68 -8.33 -24.53
CA LEU A 219 -0.05 -7.60 -25.54
C LEU A 219 0.81 -7.42 -26.79
N GLU A 220 0.26 -7.74 -27.97
CA GLU A 220 0.77 -7.22 -29.24
C GLU A 220 0.13 -5.84 -29.46
N TYR A 221 0.87 -4.80 -29.07
CA TYR A 221 0.37 -3.43 -28.96
C TYR A 221 -0.02 -2.85 -30.33
N CYS A 222 0.81 -3.06 -31.35
CA CYS A 222 0.58 -2.44 -32.66
C CYS A 222 -0.63 -3.01 -33.40
N GLN A 223 -0.92 -4.30 -33.24
CA GLN A 223 -2.08 -4.97 -33.78
C GLN A 223 -3.34 -4.48 -33.06
N HIS A 224 -3.30 -4.33 -31.75
CA HIS A 224 -4.43 -3.76 -31.01
C HIS A 224 -4.69 -2.30 -31.43
N ASN A 225 -3.65 -1.46 -31.45
CA ASN A 225 -3.78 -0.05 -31.82
C ASN A 225 -4.32 0.13 -33.25
N LYS A 226 -3.83 -0.67 -34.21
CA LYS A 226 -4.24 -0.59 -35.62
C LYS A 226 -5.68 -1.03 -35.87
N TYR A 227 -6.14 -2.10 -35.24
CA TYR A 227 -7.44 -2.73 -35.56
C TYR A 227 -8.51 -2.50 -34.49
N LYS A 228 -8.18 -1.82 -33.38
CA LYS A 228 -9.06 -1.62 -32.20
C LYS A 228 -9.79 -2.90 -31.79
N LYS A 229 -9.08 -4.04 -31.88
CA LYS A 229 -9.68 -5.35 -31.57
C LYS A 229 -10.11 -5.39 -30.11
N PRO A 230 -11.30 -5.95 -29.79
CA PRO A 230 -11.70 -6.16 -28.41
C PRO A 230 -10.63 -6.96 -27.66
N ILE A 231 -10.24 -6.48 -26.48
CA ILE A 231 -9.29 -7.20 -25.63
C ILE A 231 -10.09 -8.19 -24.78
N GLU A 232 -9.94 -9.48 -25.08
CA GLU A 232 -10.59 -10.58 -24.34
C GLU A 232 -9.95 -10.80 -22.97
N ASN A 233 -8.63 -10.64 -22.86
CA ASN A 233 -7.90 -10.81 -21.61
C ASN A 233 -8.12 -9.62 -20.67
N ALA A 234 -8.79 -9.84 -19.54
CA ALA A 234 -9.10 -8.81 -18.56
C ALA A 234 -7.86 -8.09 -17.99
N ALA A 235 -6.75 -8.81 -17.76
CA ALA A 235 -5.50 -8.23 -17.28
C ALA A 235 -4.85 -7.33 -18.34
N THR A 236 -4.93 -7.73 -19.62
CA THR A 236 -4.45 -6.91 -20.74
C THR A 236 -5.30 -5.67 -20.94
N LYS A 237 -6.63 -5.81 -20.83
CA LYS A 237 -7.55 -4.67 -20.91
C LYS A 237 -7.27 -3.69 -19.78
N PHE A 238 -7.19 -4.18 -18.55
CA PHE A 238 -6.84 -3.37 -17.38
C PHE A 238 -5.51 -2.63 -17.59
N ALA A 239 -4.46 -3.32 -18.01
CA ALA A 239 -3.15 -2.70 -18.19
C ALA A 239 -3.15 -1.59 -19.27
N LEU A 240 -3.93 -1.76 -20.34
CA LEU A 240 -4.05 -0.75 -21.38
C LEU A 240 -4.88 0.45 -20.93
N ASP A 241 -6.03 0.22 -20.30
CA ASP A 241 -6.89 1.27 -19.73
C ASP A 241 -6.11 2.08 -18.69
N TYR A 242 -5.34 1.39 -17.86
CA TYR A 242 -4.45 1.98 -16.86
C TYR A 242 -3.35 2.83 -17.51
N ALA A 243 -2.67 2.31 -18.55
CA ALA A 243 -1.67 3.07 -19.30
C ALA A 243 -2.28 4.34 -19.93
N GLN A 244 -3.48 4.24 -20.49
CA GLN A 244 -4.17 5.37 -21.09
C GLN A 244 -4.53 6.45 -20.07
N GLN A 245 -4.94 6.04 -18.88
CA GLN A 245 -5.32 6.96 -17.81
C GLN A 245 -4.11 7.63 -17.15
N HIS A 246 -3.03 6.88 -16.92
CA HIS A 246 -1.95 7.30 -16.02
C HIS A 246 -0.63 7.61 -16.72
N ILE A 247 -0.34 6.95 -17.84
CA ILE A 247 0.93 7.13 -18.56
C ILE A 247 0.67 7.13 -20.08
N PRO A 248 -0.21 8.02 -20.60
CA PRO A 248 -0.60 8.00 -22.02
C PRO A 248 0.58 8.21 -22.97
N GLN A 249 1.69 8.76 -22.49
CA GLN A 249 2.94 8.99 -23.23
C GLN A 249 3.57 7.69 -23.77
N ILE A 250 3.20 6.51 -23.23
CA ILE A 250 3.67 5.22 -23.74
C ILE A 250 2.83 4.71 -24.92
N LEU A 251 1.66 5.30 -25.14
CA LEU A 251 0.74 4.93 -26.22
C LEU A 251 1.06 5.78 -27.44
N VAL A 252 1.47 5.14 -28.53
CA VAL A 252 1.94 5.77 -29.75
C VAL A 252 1.39 5.08 -30.98
N ASP A 253 1.31 5.82 -32.08
CA ASP A 253 0.88 5.25 -33.35
C ASP A 253 1.89 4.23 -33.87
N CYS A 254 1.36 3.15 -34.45
CA CYS A 254 2.16 2.14 -35.12
C CYS A 254 2.10 2.31 -36.65
N PRO A 255 3.19 2.03 -37.38
CA PRO A 255 4.49 1.53 -36.89
C PRO A 255 5.33 2.63 -36.21
N VAL A 256 6.06 2.25 -35.16
CA VAL A 256 6.97 3.17 -34.47
C VAL A 256 8.22 3.36 -35.33
N LYS A 257 8.51 4.60 -35.70
CA LYS A 257 9.60 4.93 -36.62
C LYS A 257 10.95 5.05 -35.89
N THR A 258 12.04 4.82 -36.61
CA THR A 258 13.39 5.15 -36.14
C THR A 258 13.49 6.64 -35.78
N GLY A 259 14.22 6.96 -34.72
CA GLY A 259 14.38 8.30 -34.16
C GLY A 259 13.21 8.73 -33.25
N TYR A 260 12.16 7.91 -33.10
CA TYR A 260 11.08 8.21 -32.19
C TYR A 260 11.58 8.22 -30.73
N MET A 261 11.19 9.25 -29.98
CA MET A 261 11.58 9.45 -28.59
C MET A 261 10.41 9.20 -27.65
N PHE A 262 10.51 8.16 -26.83
CA PHE A 262 9.63 7.98 -25.68
C PHE A 262 10.16 8.83 -24.53
N ASN A 263 9.54 10.00 -24.35
CA ASN A 263 9.81 10.90 -23.25
C ASN A 263 8.77 10.69 -22.16
N ILE A 264 9.06 9.77 -21.24
CA ILE A 264 8.22 9.46 -20.08
C ILE A 264 8.85 10.14 -18.87
N THR A 265 8.86 11.47 -18.83
CA THR A 265 9.44 12.23 -17.72
C THR A 265 8.35 12.95 -16.94
N GLY A 266 8.60 13.21 -15.66
CA GLY A 266 7.63 13.92 -14.81
C GLY A 266 6.48 13.03 -14.31
N VAL A 267 6.58 11.71 -14.41
CA VAL A 267 5.55 10.80 -13.88
C VAL A 267 5.65 10.80 -12.37
N ARG A 268 4.78 11.58 -11.73
CA ARG A 268 4.70 11.69 -10.28
C ARG A 268 4.12 10.40 -9.71
N ILE A 269 4.81 9.84 -8.72
CA ILE A 269 4.27 8.73 -7.94
C ILE A 269 3.34 9.30 -6.87
N ASP A 270 2.05 9.08 -7.08
CA ASP A 270 0.98 9.39 -6.16
C ASP A 270 -0.10 8.30 -6.22
N ASP A 271 -1.13 8.45 -5.40
CA ASP A 271 -2.17 7.45 -5.16
C ASP A 271 -2.97 7.11 -6.42
N THR A 272 -2.96 8.00 -7.43
CA THR A 272 -3.64 7.72 -8.69
C THR A 272 -2.96 6.58 -9.45
N LEU A 273 -1.66 6.36 -9.24
CA LEU A 273 -0.89 5.29 -9.87
C LEU A 273 -1.03 3.94 -9.15
N ILE A 274 -2.09 3.75 -8.38
CA ILE A 274 -2.27 2.55 -7.56
C ILE A 274 -3.57 1.91 -7.97
N PRO A 275 -3.53 0.75 -8.65
CA PRO A 275 -4.74 0.06 -9.02
C PRO A 275 -5.61 -0.21 -7.78
N ALA A 276 -6.92 0.01 -7.89
CA ALA A 276 -7.84 -0.11 -6.77
C ALA A 276 -7.90 -1.51 -6.11
N PHE A 277 -7.40 -2.54 -6.81
CA PHE A 277 -7.33 -3.91 -6.29
C PHE A 277 -6.04 -4.23 -5.53
N VAL A 278 -5.06 -3.31 -5.52
CA VAL A 278 -3.76 -3.53 -4.91
C VAL A 278 -3.85 -3.31 -3.40
N LEU A 279 -3.51 -4.37 -2.66
CA LEU A 279 -3.39 -4.38 -1.20
C LEU A 279 -2.03 -3.79 -0.80
N PRO A 280 -1.79 -3.42 0.45
CA PRO A 280 -0.41 -3.18 0.88
C PRO A 280 0.43 -4.42 1.05
N GLY A 281 1.71 -4.13 1.11
CA GLY A 281 2.79 -5.07 0.98
C GLY A 281 3.85 -4.47 0.07
N SER A 282 4.95 -5.21 -0.06
CA SER A 282 5.96 -4.91 -1.06
C SER A 282 5.50 -5.48 -2.40
N TYR A 283 5.58 -4.67 -3.44
CA TYR A 283 5.24 -5.04 -4.80
C TYR A 283 6.45 -4.97 -5.70
N TYR A 284 6.52 -5.92 -6.60
CA TYR A 284 7.42 -5.88 -7.74
C TYR A 284 6.58 -5.66 -8.99
N VAL A 285 6.81 -4.55 -9.68
CA VAL A 285 6.19 -4.25 -10.96
C VAL A 285 7.26 -4.35 -12.02
N GLU A 286 6.99 -5.06 -13.10
CA GLU A 286 7.90 -5.13 -14.25
C GLU A 286 7.15 -4.85 -15.55
N LEU A 287 7.86 -4.20 -16.47
CA LEU A 287 7.41 -3.96 -17.82
C LEU A 287 8.57 -4.27 -18.76
N ARG A 288 8.33 -5.15 -19.73
CA ARG A 288 9.25 -5.42 -20.82
C ARG A 288 8.54 -5.22 -22.15
N VAL A 289 9.15 -4.41 -23.00
CA VAL A 289 8.73 -4.13 -24.37
C VAL A 289 9.76 -4.73 -25.31
N TYR A 290 9.30 -5.44 -26.35
CA TYR A 290 10.18 -6.14 -27.28
C TYR A 290 9.56 -6.24 -28.68
N ASN A 291 10.39 -6.53 -29.69
CA ASN A 291 9.93 -6.66 -31.07
C ASN A 291 9.59 -8.12 -31.43
N LYS A 292 9.18 -8.38 -32.68
CA LYS A 292 8.89 -9.73 -33.19
C LYS A 292 10.06 -10.73 -33.13
N ARG A 293 11.30 -10.25 -32.99
CA ARG A 293 12.52 -11.05 -32.87
C ARG A 293 12.91 -11.26 -31.40
N ASN A 294 12.03 -10.90 -30.45
CA ASN A 294 12.29 -10.94 -29.00
C ASN A 294 13.46 -10.04 -28.55
N GLN A 295 13.85 -9.06 -29.37
CA GLN A 295 14.85 -8.07 -29.00
C GLN A 295 14.18 -7.02 -28.10
N THR A 296 14.80 -6.74 -26.96
CA THR A 296 14.28 -5.81 -25.96
C THR A 296 14.36 -4.38 -26.49
N VAL A 297 13.22 -3.68 -26.46
CA VAL A 297 13.10 -2.23 -26.67
C VAL A 297 13.24 -1.50 -25.33
N TYR A 298 12.64 -2.05 -24.27
CA TYR A 298 12.74 -1.51 -22.91
C TYR A 298 12.49 -2.62 -21.91
N HIS A 299 13.19 -2.60 -20.79
CA HIS A 299 12.88 -3.45 -19.65
C HIS A 299 13.11 -2.67 -18.36
N GLY A 300 12.04 -2.41 -17.62
CA GLY A 300 12.08 -1.71 -16.35
C GLY A 300 11.37 -2.48 -15.26
N PHE A 301 11.81 -2.26 -14.02
CA PHE A 301 11.07 -2.70 -12.86
C PHE A 301 11.06 -1.65 -11.76
N ALA A 302 10.02 -1.72 -10.93
CA ALA A 302 9.90 -0.98 -9.69
C ALA A 302 9.64 -1.93 -8.53
N GLU A 303 10.32 -1.71 -7.42
CA GLU A 303 9.94 -2.24 -6.11
C GLU A 303 9.22 -1.11 -5.37
N VAL A 304 7.93 -1.31 -5.15
CA VAL A 304 7.04 -0.34 -4.54
C VAL A 304 6.62 -0.90 -3.20
N ASP A 305 6.87 -0.18 -2.11
CA ASP A 305 6.12 -0.49 -0.91
C ASP A 305 4.84 0.31 -0.93
N ILE A 306 3.76 -0.43 -0.89
CA ILE A 306 2.44 0.09 -0.59
C ILE A 306 2.31 -0.23 0.90
N LYS A 307 2.32 0.79 1.76
CA LYS A 307 2.39 0.66 3.21
C LYS A 307 1.08 1.07 3.86
#